data_AF-A0A352X2K2-F1
#
_entry.id   AF-A0A352X2K2-F1
#
_cell.length_a   1.000
_cell.length_b   1.000
_cell.length_c   1.000
_cell.angle_alpha   90.00
_cell.angle_beta   90.00
_cell.angle_gamma   90.00
#
_symmetry.space_group_name_H-M   'P 1'
#
loop_
_entity.id
_entity.type
_entity.pdbx_description
1 polymer ?
#
loop_
_entity_poly.entity_id
_entity_poly.type
_entity_poly.pdbx_seq_one_letter_code
_entity_poly.pdbx_strand_id
1 'polypeptide(L)'
;MLQPPKIDNRTYNDIVNQTVQLAEDFTAEYVENKSEALRDRILAENITNPDNSIISAGTLIDAKLAEDIGKIANLTKIKVKNWCQGEKPDPGLALIRIFSRMASLTIARLNQVPDKNFLAFLDLLGTQILPPQPAKVPLTFSLASGVSDDKLVVIPAGTQIAAPPLEGEAEEVVFETERDLTMTTSQLEAVFVRQPDADLYSECTGKDKGFPVFLGEKGISHYLYIACDDIFTLPGSKNVTIKINVFNPENLTPQP
;
A
#
# COMPACT_ATOMS: atom_id res chain seq x y z
N MET A 1 -3.54 4.23 3.24
CA MET A 1 -2.59 4.52 4.34
C MET A 1 -3.20 5.62 5.20
N LEU A 2 -3.37 5.41 6.51
CA LEU A 2 -3.75 6.51 7.40
C LEU A 2 -2.56 7.47 7.51
N GLN A 3 -2.76 8.74 7.19
CA GLN A 3 -1.76 9.76 7.50
C GLN A 3 -1.67 9.92 9.02
N PRO A 4 -0.46 10.05 9.59
CA PRO A 4 -0.31 10.30 11.01
C PRO A 4 -1.06 11.58 11.40
N PRO A 5 -1.63 11.64 12.61
CA PRO A 5 -2.28 12.84 13.08
C PRO A 5 -1.28 13.99 13.10
N LYS A 6 -1.69 15.16 12.61
CA LYS A 6 -0.87 16.38 12.67
C LYS A 6 -0.67 16.79 14.13
N ILE A 7 0.53 17.29 14.43
CA ILE A 7 0.87 17.85 15.74
C ILE A 7 0.08 19.14 15.98
N ASP A 8 -0.09 19.97 14.93
CA ASP A 8 -0.89 21.18 14.98
C ASP A 8 -1.79 21.26 13.73
N ASN A 9 -3.11 21.32 13.96
CA ASN A 9 -4.14 21.33 12.91
C ASN A 9 -4.59 22.74 12.50
N ARG A 10 -4.05 23.80 13.10
CA ARG A 10 -4.47 25.18 12.82
C ARG A 10 -4.19 25.54 11.35
N THR A 11 -5.20 26.10 10.70
CA THR A 11 -5.06 26.70 9.37
C THR A 11 -4.45 28.10 9.47
N TYR A 12 -4.05 28.65 8.33
CA TYR A 12 -3.57 30.04 8.28
C TYR A 12 -4.61 31.03 8.85
N ASN A 13 -5.89 30.84 8.56
CA ASN A 13 -6.95 31.72 9.05
C ASN A 13 -7.13 31.59 10.57
N ASP A 14 -6.99 30.38 11.12
CA ASP A 14 -7.04 30.16 12.57
C ASP A 14 -5.91 30.92 13.27
N ILE A 15 -4.70 30.87 12.70
CA ILE A 15 -3.54 31.60 13.23
C ILE A 15 -3.76 33.11 13.14
N VAL A 16 -4.29 33.62 12.02
CA VAL A 16 -4.61 35.05 11.86
C VAL A 16 -5.63 35.47 12.91
N ASN A 17 -6.76 34.77 13.02
CA ASN A 17 -7.83 35.12 13.95
C ASN A 17 -7.35 35.07 15.41
N GLN A 18 -6.59 34.03 15.78
CA GLN A 18 -6.01 33.91 17.11
C GLN A 18 -5.02 35.06 17.39
N THR A 19 -4.19 35.43 16.41
CA THR A 19 -3.20 36.50 16.58
C THR A 19 -3.88 37.88 16.66
N VAL A 20 -4.95 38.11 15.89
CA VAL A 20 -5.78 39.32 15.99
C VAL A 20 -6.39 39.41 17.38
N GLN A 21 -7.03 38.34 17.87
CA GLN A 21 -7.61 38.33 19.21
C GLN A 21 -6.58 38.63 20.30
N LEU A 22 -5.40 37.98 20.22
CA LEU A 22 -4.31 38.23 21.15
C LEU A 22 -3.80 39.68 21.09
N ALA A 23 -3.73 40.28 19.89
CA ALA A 23 -3.30 41.66 19.73
C ALA A 23 -4.34 42.66 20.29
N GLU A 24 -5.63 42.43 20.06
CA GLU A 24 -6.71 43.23 20.64
C GLU A 24 -6.74 43.13 22.18
N ASP A 25 -6.55 41.92 22.71
CA ASP A 25 -6.50 41.70 24.17
C ASP A 25 -5.26 42.33 24.81
N PHE A 26 -4.10 42.24 24.16
CA PHE A 26 -2.84 42.80 24.66
C PHE A 26 -2.79 44.33 24.60
N THR A 27 -3.48 44.92 23.63
CA THR A 27 -3.57 46.38 23.49
C THR A 27 -4.74 46.99 24.27
N ALA A 28 -5.62 46.17 24.84
CA ALA A 28 -6.73 46.66 25.64
C ALA A 28 -6.24 47.37 26.91
N GLU A 29 -6.92 48.46 27.26
CA GLU A 29 -6.58 49.32 28.38
C GLU A 29 -7.81 49.58 29.26
N TYR A 30 -7.61 49.76 30.56
CA TYR A 30 -8.65 50.18 31.49
C TYR A 30 -8.65 51.70 31.64
N VAL A 31 -9.74 52.34 31.22
CA VAL A 31 -9.92 53.79 31.30
C VAL A 31 -10.96 54.12 32.38
N GLU A 32 -10.83 55.28 33.02
CA GLU A 32 -11.83 55.75 34.00
C GLU A 32 -13.21 55.91 33.35
N ASN A 33 -14.27 55.60 34.09
CA ASN A 33 -15.65 55.80 33.64
C ASN A 33 -16.04 57.30 33.64
N LYS A 34 -15.43 58.07 32.73
CA LYS A 34 -15.75 59.47 32.47
C LYS A 34 -16.13 59.60 31.01
N SER A 35 -17.22 60.34 30.73
CA SER A 35 -17.74 60.52 29.38
C SER A 35 -16.67 61.02 28.40
N GLU A 36 -15.82 61.95 28.83
CA GLU A 36 -14.71 62.50 28.02
C GLU A 36 -13.64 61.45 27.69
N ALA A 37 -13.37 60.52 28.61
CA ALA A 37 -12.32 59.52 28.45
C ALA A 37 -12.76 58.32 27.58
N LEU A 38 -14.07 58.08 27.48
CA LEU A 38 -14.68 56.97 26.76
C LEU A 38 -15.08 57.31 25.32
N ARG A 39 -15.25 58.60 24.99
CA ARG A 39 -15.63 59.05 23.63
C ARG A 39 -14.65 58.56 22.57
N ASP A 40 -15.20 58.17 21.42
CA ASP A 40 -14.47 57.69 20.24
C ASP A 40 -13.60 56.43 20.48
N ARG A 41 -13.83 55.72 21.59
CA ARG A 41 -13.18 54.44 21.88
C ARG A 41 -14.10 53.26 21.58
N ILE A 42 -13.49 52.09 21.40
CA ILE A 42 -14.22 50.84 21.17
C ILE A 42 -14.25 50.02 22.45
N LEU A 43 -15.43 49.54 22.81
CA LEU A 43 -15.63 48.74 24.01
C LEU A 43 -14.96 47.36 23.88
N ALA A 44 -14.18 46.93 24.88
CA ALA A 44 -13.50 45.64 24.84
C ALA A 44 -14.33 44.48 25.41
N GLU A 45 -15.28 44.77 26.30
CA GLU A 45 -16.08 43.77 27.03
C GLU A 45 -17.55 44.17 27.04
N ASN A 46 -18.46 43.20 27.14
CA ASN A 46 -19.89 43.50 27.19
C ASN A 46 -20.22 44.29 28.48
N ILE A 47 -20.96 45.39 28.35
CA ILE A 47 -21.52 46.11 29.50
C ILE A 47 -23.01 45.79 29.62
N THR A 48 -23.44 45.42 30.82
CA THR A 48 -24.87 45.25 31.14
C THR A 48 -25.40 46.56 31.73
N ASN A 49 -26.44 47.10 31.11
CA ASN A 49 -27.14 48.28 31.59
C ASN A 49 -28.07 47.92 32.78
N PRO A 50 -28.46 48.92 33.60
CA PRO A 50 -29.42 48.71 34.69
C PRO A 50 -30.80 48.19 34.25
N ASP A 51 -31.15 48.35 32.97
CA ASP A 51 -32.37 47.84 32.33
C ASP A 51 -32.22 46.42 31.76
N ASN A 52 -31.11 45.75 32.06
CA ASN A 52 -30.74 44.42 31.60
C ASN A 52 -30.44 44.31 30.08
N SER A 53 -30.32 45.44 29.37
CA SER A 53 -29.80 45.46 27.99
C SER A 53 -28.28 45.27 27.96
N ILE A 54 -27.76 44.66 26.89
CA ILE A 54 -26.32 44.38 26.73
C ILE A 54 -25.75 45.28 25.64
N ILE A 55 -24.74 46.08 26.01
CA ILE A 55 -23.87 46.78 25.06
C ILE A 55 -22.76 45.81 24.70
N SER A 56 -22.75 45.33 23.46
CA SER A 56 -21.79 44.34 22.99
C SER A 56 -20.37 44.91 22.86
N ALA A 57 -19.36 44.11 23.20
CA ALA A 57 -17.96 44.37 22.88
C ALA A 57 -17.79 44.61 21.37
N GLY A 58 -16.92 45.55 21.00
CA GLY A 58 -16.75 46.01 19.62
C GLY A 58 -17.61 47.21 19.24
N THR A 59 -18.52 47.68 20.12
CA THR A 59 -19.32 48.89 19.87
C THR A 59 -18.47 50.15 20.00
N LEU A 60 -18.59 51.07 19.04
CA LEU A 60 -18.00 52.41 19.10
C LEU A 60 -18.80 53.27 20.09
N ILE A 61 -18.11 53.86 21.06
CA ILE A 61 -18.72 54.71 22.07
C ILE A 61 -18.90 56.12 21.51
N ASP A 62 -20.11 56.41 21.04
CA ASP A 62 -20.49 57.76 20.63
C ASP A 62 -20.70 58.70 21.84
N ALA A 63 -20.88 60.00 21.58
CA ALA A 63 -21.00 60.99 22.65
C ALA A 63 -22.20 60.74 23.59
N LYS A 64 -23.28 60.12 23.08
CA LYS A 64 -24.49 59.83 23.84
C LYS A 64 -24.31 58.57 24.69
N LEU A 65 -23.76 57.52 24.10
CA LEU A 65 -23.45 56.25 24.76
C LEU A 65 -22.39 56.46 25.86
N ALA A 66 -21.42 57.36 25.65
CA ALA A 66 -20.46 57.74 26.69
C ALA A 66 -21.13 58.37 27.92
N GLU A 67 -22.16 59.20 27.73
CA GLU A 67 -22.92 59.79 28.83
C GLU A 67 -23.82 58.78 29.53
N ASP A 68 -24.41 57.85 28.77
CA ASP A 68 -25.27 56.80 29.33
C ASP A 68 -24.45 55.79 30.15
N ILE A 69 -23.28 55.38 29.65
CA ILE A 69 -22.33 54.52 30.38
C ILE A 69 -21.76 55.23 31.62
N GLY A 70 -21.50 56.54 31.53
CA GLY A 70 -21.01 57.35 32.64
C GLY A 70 -21.98 57.47 33.84
N LYS A 71 -23.28 57.25 33.62
CA LYS A 71 -24.31 57.28 34.68
C LYS A 71 -24.43 55.96 35.45
N ILE A 72 -23.77 54.89 35.01
CA ILE A 72 -23.84 53.58 35.64
C ILE A 72 -22.96 53.59 36.90
N ALA A 73 -23.57 53.72 38.07
CA ALA A 73 -22.90 53.93 39.36
C ALA A 73 -21.91 52.81 39.79
N ASN A 74 -22.01 51.62 39.19
CA ASN A 74 -21.19 50.46 39.55
C ASN A 74 -19.96 50.23 38.64
N LEU A 75 -19.73 51.07 37.64
CA LEU A 75 -18.59 50.96 36.73
C LEU A 75 -17.56 52.05 37.03
N THR A 76 -16.40 51.69 37.59
CA THR A 76 -15.32 52.64 37.90
C THR A 76 -14.26 52.71 36.81
N LYS A 77 -13.90 51.57 36.21
CA LYS A 77 -13.01 51.46 35.07
C LYS A 77 -13.63 50.59 33.99
N ILE A 78 -13.45 50.97 32.74
CA ILE A 78 -14.00 50.28 31.58
C ILE A 78 -12.84 49.86 30.69
N LYS A 79 -12.86 48.59 30.27
CA LYS A 79 -11.88 48.06 29.33
C LYS A 79 -12.24 48.50 27.92
N VAL A 80 -11.32 49.19 27.26
CA VAL A 80 -11.44 49.66 25.89
C VAL A 80 -10.32 49.08 25.05
N LYS A 81 -10.58 48.86 23.77
CA LYS A 81 -9.56 48.39 22.82
C LYS A 81 -8.79 49.59 22.29
N ASN A 82 -7.45 49.60 22.38
CA ASN A 82 -6.63 50.64 21.74
C ASN A 82 -6.36 50.34 20.26
N TRP A 83 -6.14 49.07 19.90
CA TRP A 83 -6.09 48.65 18.50
C TRP A 83 -7.25 47.70 18.21
N CYS A 84 -7.94 47.95 17.09
CA CYS A 84 -9.02 47.12 16.56
C CYS A 84 -8.84 46.97 15.06
N GLN A 85 -9.23 45.82 14.53
CA GLN A 85 -9.31 45.66 13.08
C GLN A 85 -10.40 46.59 12.50
N GLY A 86 -9.98 47.64 11.79
CA GLY A 86 -10.87 48.50 11.02
C GLY A 86 -11.21 47.93 9.64
N GLU A 87 -12.15 48.58 8.93
CA GLU A 87 -12.54 48.21 7.56
C GLU A 87 -11.47 48.59 6.52
N LYS A 88 -10.64 49.60 6.82
CA LYS A 88 -9.57 50.06 5.94
C LYS A 88 -8.31 49.21 6.13
N PRO A 89 -7.47 49.07 5.09
CA PRO A 89 -6.18 48.41 5.21
C PRO A 89 -5.34 49.06 6.32
N ASP A 90 -5.02 48.29 7.36
CA ASP A 90 -4.24 48.71 8.52
C ASP A 90 -2.86 48.01 8.52
N PRO A 91 -1.74 48.75 8.69
CA PRO A 91 -0.40 48.16 8.80
C PRO A 91 -0.28 47.12 9.94
N GLY A 92 -1.04 47.25 11.03
CA GLY A 92 -1.07 46.25 12.10
C GLY A 92 -1.57 44.89 11.61
N LEU A 93 -2.71 44.89 10.90
CA LEU A 93 -3.24 43.68 10.27
C LEU A 93 -2.27 43.08 9.23
N ALA A 94 -1.55 43.91 8.47
CA ALA A 94 -0.55 43.44 7.52
C ALA A 94 0.60 42.68 8.22
N LEU A 95 1.12 43.23 9.32
CA LEU A 95 2.15 42.56 10.13
C LEU A 95 1.65 41.24 10.73
N ILE A 96 0.42 41.22 11.25
CA ILE A 96 -0.21 39.99 11.76
C ILE A 96 -0.29 38.93 10.68
N ARG A 97 -0.69 39.29 9.45
CA ARG A 97 -0.76 38.34 8.32
C ARG A 97 0.62 37.81 7.93
N ILE A 98 1.65 38.65 7.90
CA ILE A 98 3.04 38.24 7.63
C ILE A 98 3.52 37.26 8.71
N PHE A 99 3.33 37.60 9.98
CA PHE A 99 3.67 36.72 11.10
C PHE A 99 2.92 35.39 11.03
N SER A 100 1.61 35.43 10.78
CA SER A 100 0.77 34.24 10.65
C SER A 100 1.23 33.34 9.51
N ARG A 101 1.73 33.93 8.41
CA ARG A 101 2.34 33.17 7.32
C ARG A 101 3.63 32.47 7.79
N MET A 102 4.52 33.16 8.50
CA MET A 102 5.74 32.54 9.05
C MET A 102 5.43 31.39 10.03
N ALA A 103 4.44 31.59 10.91
CA ALA A 103 3.97 30.57 11.83
C ALA A 103 3.38 29.36 11.08
N SER A 104 2.57 29.59 10.05
CA SER A 104 1.99 28.53 9.22
C SER A 104 3.04 27.67 8.52
N LEU A 105 4.14 28.27 8.05
CA LEU A 105 5.25 27.53 7.44
C LEU A 105 6.00 26.68 8.47
N THR A 106 6.12 27.18 9.69
CA THR A 106 6.74 26.44 10.81
C THR A 106 5.88 25.26 11.23
N ILE A 107 4.57 25.45 11.38
CA ILE A 107 3.60 24.38 11.65
C ILE A 107 3.61 23.32 10.55
N ALA A 108 3.66 23.74 9.29
CA ALA A 108 3.73 22.81 8.16
C ALA A 108 4.98 21.90 8.24
N ARG A 109 6.14 22.43 8.62
CA ARG A 109 7.36 21.64 8.82
C ARG A 109 7.31 20.78 10.07
N LEU A 110 6.74 21.29 11.17
CA LEU A 110 6.57 20.52 12.40
C LEU A 110 5.72 19.27 12.14
N ASN A 111 4.65 19.40 11.36
CA ASN A 111 3.79 18.29 10.98
C ASN A 111 4.47 17.23 10.09
N GLN A 112 5.65 17.50 9.53
CA GLN A 112 6.45 16.53 8.77
C GLN A 112 7.50 15.81 9.64
N VAL A 113 7.73 16.26 10.87
CA VAL A 113 8.72 15.66 11.78
C VAL A 113 8.42 14.19 12.10
N PRO A 114 7.16 13.77 12.36
CA PRO A 114 6.85 12.36 12.62
C PRO A 114 7.28 11.44 11.48
N ASP A 115 7.00 11.81 10.23
CA ASP A 115 7.38 11.02 9.05
C ASP A 115 8.91 10.90 8.94
N LYS A 116 9.63 12.01 9.16
CA LYS A 116 11.09 12.01 9.16
C LYS A 116 11.66 11.11 10.25
N ASN A 117 11.11 11.17 11.46
CA ASN A 117 11.55 10.32 12.58
C ASN A 117 11.24 8.84 12.32
N PHE A 118 10.11 8.53 11.68
CA PHE A 118 9.78 7.18 11.28
C PHE A 118 10.79 6.62 10.29
N LEU A 119 11.15 7.38 9.25
CA LEU A 119 12.22 6.97 8.31
C LEU A 119 13.57 6.79 9.02
N ALA A 120 13.96 7.72 9.89
CA ALA A 120 15.21 7.59 10.65
C ALA A 120 15.22 6.37 11.58
N PHE A 121 14.07 5.98 12.14
CA PHE A 121 13.93 4.77 12.93
C PHE A 121 14.07 3.51 12.07
N LEU A 122 13.46 3.49 10.88
CA LEU A 122 13.63 2.41 9.91
C LEU A 122 15.10 2.25 9.49
N ASP A 123 15.78 3.37 9.20
CA ASP A 123 17.21 3.39 8.87
C ASP A 123 18.05 2.83 10.03
N LEU A 124 17.72 3.15 11.29
CA LEU A 124 18.40 2.65 12.48
C LEU A 124 18.21 1.13 12.69
N LEU A 125 17.06 0.59 12.32
CA LEU A 125 16.83 -0.86 12.30
C LEU A 125 17.61 -1.57 11.16
N GLY A 126 18.25 -0.81 10.28
CA GLY A 126 18.98 -1.34 9.13
C GLY A 126 18.06 -1.80 8.01
N THR A 127 16.80 -1.37 7.99
CA THR A 127 15.90 -1.71 6.89
C THR A 127 16.30 -0.90 5.65
N GLN A 128 16.59 -1.59 4.56
CA GLN A 128 16.85 -0.97 3.27
C GLN A 128 15.69 -1.27 2.32
N ILE A 129 15.38 -0.33 1.43
CA ILE A 129 14.47 -0.59 0.33
C ILE A 129 15.12 -1.67 -0.54
N LEU A 130 14.37 -2.73 -0.85
CA LEU A 130 14.85 -3.78 -1.75
C LEU A 130 15.15 -3.15 -3.12
N PRO A 131 16.34 -3.39 -3.69
CA PRO A 131 16.64 -2.91 -5.03
C PRO A 131 15.67 -3.56 -6.03
N PRO A 132 15.43 -2.91 -7.19
CA PRO A 132 14.67 -3.54 -8.25
C PRO A 132 15.31 -4.88 -8.62
N GLN A 133 14.50 -5.94 -8.63
CA GLN A 133 14.97 -7.28 -9.00
C GLN A 133 14.74 -7.51 -10.49
N PRO A 134 15.72 -8.09 -11.21
CA PRO A 134 15.56 -8.40 -12.62
C PRO A 134 14.44 -9.44 -12.80
N ALA A 135 13.64 -9.27 -13.84
CA ALA A 135 12.63 -10.24 -14.22
C ALA A 135 13.30 -11.52 -14.76
N LYS A 136 12.71 -12.68 -14.49
CA LYS A 136 13.14 -13.98 -15.02
C LYS A 136 11.99 -14.61 -15.80
N VAL A 137 12.29 -15.13 -16.99
CA VAL A 137 11.30 -15.77 -17.85
C VAL A 137 11.81 -17.11 -18.36
N PRO A 138 10.96 -18.15 -18.45
CA PRO A 138 11.33 -19.39 -19.13
C PRO A 138 11.38 -19.15 -20.64
N LEU A 139 12.42 -19.67 -21.29
CA LEU A 139 12.59 -19.64 -22.74
C LEU A 139 12.72 -21.07 -23.27
N THR A 140 12.09 -21.33 -24.41
CA THR A 140 12.23 -22.58 -25.15
C THR A 140 12.97 -22.30 -26.45
N PHE A 141 14.10 -22.97 -26.63
CA PHE A 141 14.82 -22.97 -27.90
C PHE A 141 14.44 -24.22 -28.69
N SER A 142 14.23 -24.06 -29.98
CA SER A 142 13.98 -25.17 -30.90
C SER A 142 15.12 -25.24 -31.92
N LEU A 143 15.67 -26.43 -32.13
CA LEU A 143 16.69 -26.62 -33.17
C LEU A 143 16.06 -26.45 -34.54
N ALA A 144 16.77 -25.76 -35.44
CA ALA A 144 16.37 -25.66 -36.84
C ALA A 144 16.50 -27.02 -37.54
N SER A 145 15.69 -27.23 -38.58
CA SER A 145 15.74 -28.45 -39.40
C SER A 145 17.12 -28.64 -40.05
N GLY A 146 17.63 -29.87 -40.03
CA GLY A 146 18.91 -30.23 -40.68
C GLY A 146 20.14 -30.28 -39.76
N VAL A 147 19.96 -30.08 -38.45
CA VAL A 147 21.01 -30.40 -37.47
C VAL A 147 21.12 -31.92 -37.33
N SER A 148 22.32 -32.47 -37.54
CA SER A 148 22.59 -33.90 -37.37
C SER A 148 22.41 -34.34 -35.92
N ASP A 149 21.88 -35.54 -35.70
CA ASP A 149 21.60 -36.10 -34.37
C ASP A 149 22.84 -36.24 -33.48
N ASP A 150 24.02 -36.40 -34.08
CA ASP A 150 25.28 -36.54 -33.36
C ASP A 150 25.89 -35.19 -32.90
N LYS A 151 25.27 -34.06 -33.26
CA LYS A 151 25.81 -32.73 -32.99
C LYS A 151 25.17 -32.09 -31.76
N LEU A 152 25.99 -31.88 -30.73
CA LEU A 152 25.61 -31.09 -29.56
C LEU A 152 25.63 -29.60 -29.89
N VAL A 153 24.49 -28.91 -29.69
CA VAL A 153 24.39 -27.46 -29.89
C VAL A 153 24.39 -26.78 -28.54
N VAL A 154 25.31 -25.85 -28.31
CA VAL A 154 25.44 -25.12 -27.05
C VAL A 154 25.01 -23.67 -27.26
N ILE A 155 24.11 -23.20 -26.41
CA ILE A 155 23.73 -21.79 -26.26
C ILE A 155 24.49 -21.28 -25.03
N PRO A 156 25.47 -20.38 -25.18
CA PRO A 156 26.25 -19.88 -24.04
C PRO A 156 25.42 -18.97 -23.15
N ALA A 157 25.77 -18.90 -21.87
CA ALA A 157 25.31 -17.86 -20.95
C ALA A 157 25.57 -16.47 -21.56
N GLY A 158 24.67 -15.52 -21.29
CA GLY A 158 24.73 -14.19 -21.88
C GLY A 158 24.17 -14.10 -23.30
N THR A 159 23.65 -15.20 -23.88
CA THR A 159 22.91 -15.12 -25.15
C THR A 159 21.71 -14.18 -24.95
N GLN A 160 21.62 -13.15 -25.80
CA GLN A 160 20.62 -12.09 -25.71
C GLN A 160 19.34 -12.42 -26.50
N ILE A 161 18.20 -12.11 -25.91
CA ILE A 161 16.86 -12.32 -26.47
C ILE A 161 16.04 -11.04 -26.25
N ALA A 162 15.52 -10.46 -27.33
CA ALA A 162 14.67 -9.28 -27.25
C ALA A 162 13.19 -9.68 -27.09
N ALA A 163 12.51 -9.04 -26.16
CA ALA A 163 11.05 -9.03 -26.09
C ALA A 163 10.52 -7.78 -26.82
N PRO A 164 9.48 -7.92 -27.66
CA PRO A 164 8.90 -6.78 -28.36
C PRO A 164 8.36 -5.75 -27.35
N PRO A 165 8.43 -4.44 -27.67
CA PRO A 165 7.96 -3.40 -26.78
C PRO A 165 6.44 -3.51 -26.58
N LEU A 166 5.97 -3.18 -25.37
CA LEU A 166 4.54 -3.06 -25.08
C LEU A 166 3.97 -1.80 -25.76
N GLU A 167 2.65 -1.74 -25.92
CA GLU A 167 1.98 -0.53 -26.42
C GLU A 167 2.30 0.68 -25.53
N GLY A 168 2.98 1.68 -26.12
CA GLY A 168 3.39 2.90 -25.42
C GLY A 168 4.86 2.94 -25.00
N GLU A 169 5.61 1.85 -25.19
CA GLU A 169 7.06 1.80 -24.96
C GLU A 169 7.83 1.94 -26.28
N ALA A 170 8.95 2.66 -26.25
CA ALA A 170 9.77 2.94 -27.44
C ALA A 170 10.93 1.96 -27.62
N GLU A 171 11.32 1.24 -26.56
CA GLU A 171 12.52 0.40 -26.55
C GLU A 171 12.18 -1.07 -26.27
N GLU A 172 12.87 -1.97 -26.95
CA GLU A 172 12.80 -3.42 -26.71
C GLU A 172 13.49 -3.77 -25.39
N VAL A 173 12.89 -4.71 -24.63
CA VAL A 173 13.51 -5.23 -23.42
C VAL A 173 14.39 -6.42 -23.78
N VAL A 174 15.69 -6.31 -23.53
CA VAL A 174 16.64 -7.40 -23.78
C VAL A 174 16.85 -8.23 -22.52
N PHE A 175 16.61 -9.53 -22.63
CA PHE A 175 16.95 -10.55 -21.64
C PHE A 175 18.23 -11.27 -22.05
N GLU A 176 18.87 -11.92 -21.07
CA GLU A 176 20.01 -12.79 -21.31
C GLU A 176 19.85 -14.15 -20.61
N THR A 177 20.46 -15.18 -21.18
CA THR A 177 20.51 -16.51 -20.56
C THR A 177 21.46 -16.52 -19.36
N GLU A 178 21.01 -17.03 -18.20
CA GLU A 178 21.83 -17.04 -16.97
C GLU A 178 22.94 -18.10 -16.97
N ARG A 179 22.82 -19.12 -17.83
CA ARG A 179 23.71 -20.28 -17.88
C ARG A 179 23.76 -20.87 -19.28
N ASP A 180 24.83 -21.63 -19.54
CA ASP A 180 24.95 -22.42 -20.76
C ASP A 180 23.81 -23.44 -20.85
N LEU A 181 23.16 -23.51 -22.01
CA LEU A 181 22.13 -24.48 -22.34
C LEU A 181 22.63 -25.39 -23.45
N THR A 182 22.73 -26.68 -23.16
CA THR A 182 23.10 -27.69 -24.14
C THR A 182 21.85 -28.34 -24.70
N MET A 183 21.66 -28.25 -26.02
CA MET A 183 20.52 -28.78 -26.74
C MET A 183 20.84 -30.14 -27.38
N THR A 184 19.82 -31.00 -27.42
CA THR A 184 19.83 -32.29 -28.11
C THR A 184 18.70 -32.35 -29.14
N THR A 185 18.76 -33.27 -30.10
CA THR A 185 17.66 -33.51 -31.06
C THR A 185 16.52 -34.34 -30.48
N SER A 186 16.66 -34.83 -29.24
CA SER A 186 15.62 -35.62 -28.56
C SER A 186 14.36 -34.80 -28.33
N GLN A 187 13.22 -35.34 -28.74
CA GLN A 187 11.91 -34.74 -28.51
C GLN A 187 11.13 -35.53 -27.46
N LEU A 188 10.32 -34.83 -26.68
CA LEU A 188 9.40 -35.47 -25.74
C LEU A 188 8.30 -36.16 -26.53
N GLU A 189 8.39 -37.49 -26.67
CA GLU A 189 7.42 -38.27 -27.45
C GLU A 189 6.16 -38.58 -26.65
N ALA A 190 6.30 -39.00 -25.38
CA ALA A 190 5.17 -39.37 -24.56
C ALA A 190 5.39 -39.07 -23.07
N VAL A 191 4.30 -38.72 -22.38
CA VAL A 191 4.27 -38.54 -20.93
C VAL A 191 3.17 -39.43 -20.36
N PHE A 192 3.52 -40.27 -19.39
CA PHE A 192 2.55 -41.11 -18.69
C PHE A 192 2.62 -40.85 -17.18
N VAL A 193 1.44 -40.80 -16.56
CA VAL A 193 1.27 -40.79 -15.11
C VAL A 193 0.78 -42.16 -14.68
N ARG A 194 1.34 -42.69 -13.59
CA ARG A 194 0.90 -43.94 -12.97
C ARG A 194 0.49 -43.69 -11.54
N GLN A 195 -0.65 -44.27 -11.15
CA GLN A 195 -1.15 -44.30 -9.78
C GLN A 195 -1.12 -45.76 -9.29
N PRO A 196 -0.05 -46.18 -8.60
CA PRO A 196 0.16 -47.58 -8.25
C PRO A 196 -0.93 -48.18 -7.36
N ASP A 197 -1.42 -47.43 -6.36
CA ASP A 197 -2.35 -47.95 -5.35
C ASP A 197 -3.72 -48.32 -5.92
N ALA A 198 -4.12 -47.64 -7.00
CA ALA A 198 -5.38 -47.90 -7.70
C ALA A 198 -5.16 -48.70 -9.01
N ASP A 199 -3.92 -49.04 -9.33
CA ASP A 199 -3.52 -49.69 -10.58
C ASP A 199 -4.03 -48.94 -11.83
N LEU A 200 -3.92 -47.61 -11.80
CA LEU A 200 -4.36 -46.71 -12.86
C LEU A 200 -3.18 -46.03 -13.56
N TYR A 201 -3.42 -45.58 -14.79
CA TYR A 201 -2.50 -44.74 -15.55
C TYR A 201 -3.25 -43.70 -16.39
N SER A 202 -2.53 -42.67 -16.80
CA SER A 202 -3.01 -41.61 -17.70
C SER A 202 -1.93 -41.22 -18.68
N GLU A 203 -2.28 -41.08 -19.95
CA GLU A 203 -1.41 -40.46 -20.95
C GLU A 203 -1.60 -38.94 -20.93
N CYS A 204 -0.50 -38.21 -20.77
CA CYS A 204 -0.47 -36.75 -20.57
C CYS A 204 0.38 -36.04 -21.63
N THR A 205 0.77 -36.73 -22.70
CA THR A 205 1.47 -36.19 -23.86
C THR A 205 0.72 -34.99 -24.46
N GLY A 206 1.43 -33.90 -24.76
CA GLY A 206 0.87 -32.73 -25.44
C GLY A 206 -0.19 -31.94 -24.65
N LYS A 207 -0.29 -32.14 -23.33
CA LYS A 207 -1.19 -31.33 -22.49
C LYS A 207 -0.57 -29.96 -22.20
N ASP A 208 -1.01 -28.95 -22.94
CA ASP A 208 -0.60 -27.54 -22.74
C ASP A 208 -1.13 -26.92 -21.43
N LYS A 209 -2.20 -27.51 -20.88
CA LYS A 209 -2.72 -27.15 -19.56
C LYS A 209 -2.15 -28.11 -18.52
N GLY A 210 -1.86 -27.60 -17.33
CA GLY A 210 -1.38 -28.41 -16.22
C GLY A 210 -2.27 -29.63 -15.96
N PHE A 211 -1.64 -30.76 -15.65
CA PHE A 211 -2.30 -32.05 -15.41
C PHE A 211 -1.92 -32.60 -14.03
N PRO A 212 -2.78 -33.43 -13.41
CA PRO A 212 -2.44 -34.07 -12.15
C PRO A 212 -1.33 -35.10 -12.36
N VAL A 213 -0.17 -34.88 -11.72
CA VAL A 213 1.04 -35.71 -11.87
C VAL A 213 0.98 -37.08 -11.16
N PHE A 214 -0.08 -37.36 -10.41
CA PHE A 214 -0.22 -38.60 -9.62
C PHE A 214 -1.61 -39.25 -9.69
N LEU A 215 -2.44 -38.88 -10.67
CA LEU A 215 -3.79 -39.40 -10.81
C LEU A 215 -3.97 -40.13 -12.14
N GLY A 216 -4.29 -41.42 -12.05
CA GLY A 216 -4.59 -42.26 -13.20
C GLY A 216 -6.10 -42.28 -13.50
N GLU A 217 -6.47 -42.34 -14.77
CA GLU A 217 -7.87 -42.39 -15.22
C GLU A 217 -8.24 -43.75 -15.82
N LYS A 218 -7.27 -44.47 -16.37
CA LYS A 218 -7.46 -45.75 -17.05
C LYS A 218 -6.85 -46.88 -16.24
N GLY A 219 -7.55 -48.00 -16.11
CA GLY A 219 -7.00 -49.23 -15.50
C GLY A 219 -5.84 -49.80 -16.33
N ILE A 220 -4.81 -50.29 -15.65
CA ILE A 220 -3.71 -51.00 -16.31
C ILE A 220 -4.16 -52.43 -16.63
N SER A 221 -4.02 -52.84 -17.88
CA SER A 221 -4.32 -54.23 -18.28
C SER A 221 -3.13 -55.12 -17.97
N HIS A 222 -3.38 -56.19 -17.21
CA HIS A 222 -2.38 -57.21 -16.89
C HIS A 222 -2.64 -58.48 -17.69
N TYR A 223 -1.60 -58.99 -18.35
CA TYR A 223 -1.66 -60.20 -19.15
C TYR A 223 -0.73 -61.26 -18.57
N LEU A 224 -1.26 -62.44 -18.27
CA LEU A 224 -0.48 -63.60 -17.87
C LEU A 224 -0.35 -64.53 -19.07
N TYR A 225 0.86 -64.62 -19.62
CA TYR A 225 1.18 -65.57 -20.69
C TYR A 225 1.72 -66.85 -20.08
N ILE A 226 1.10 -67.99 -20.41
CA ILE A 226 1.53 -69.32 -19.95
C ILE A 226 1.88 -70.15 -21.17
N ALA A 227 3.11 -70.65 -21.19
CA ALA A 227 3.61 -71.56 -22.21
C ALA A 227 4.18 -72.82 -21.55
N CYS A 228 3.85 -73.98 -22.11
CA CYS A 228 4.38 -75.28 -21.71
C CYS A 228 4.21 -76.22 -22.90
N ASP A 229 5.19 -76.23 -23.79
CA ASP A 229 5.08 -76.90 -25.08
C ASP A 229 4.84 -78.40 -24.90
N ASP A 230 5.51 -79.05 -23.95
CA ASP A 230 5.36 -80.48 -23.62
C ASP A 230 3.93 -80.85 -23.19
N ILE A 231 3.18 -79.90 -22.60
CA ILE A 231 1.82 -80.10 -22.10
C ILE A 231 0.77 -79.46 -23.00
N PHE A 232 1.07 -78.50 -23.87
CA PHE A 232 0.06 -77.87 -24.74
C PHE A 232 0.07 -78.39 -26.18
N THR A 233 1.10 -79.15 -26.58
CA THR A 233 1.20 -79.69 -27.96
C THR A 233 0.68 -81.12 -28.14
N LEU A 234 0.53 -81.93 -27.07
CA LEU A 234 0.01 -83.31 -27.24
C LEU A 234 -1.47 -83.33 -27.68
N PRO A 235 -1.87 -84.26 -28.57
CA PRO A 235 -3.25 -84.36 -29.08
C PRO A 235 -4.27 -84.82 -28.02
N GLY A 236 -5.49 -84.26 -28.07
CA GLY A 236 -6.59 -84.55 -27.14
C GLY A 236 -7.01 -83.35 -26.27
N SER A 237 -8.19 -83.40 -25.64
CA SER A 237 -8.62 -82.35 -24.71
C SER A 237 -7.84 -82.44 -23.40
N LYS A 238 -7.33 -81.30 -22.92
CA LYS A 238 -6.56 -81.22 -21.68
C LYS A 238 -7.25 -80.31 -20.69
N ASN A 239 -7.46 -80.81 -19.48
CA ASN A 239 -7.92 -80.00 -18.36
C ASN A 239 -6.68 -79.51 -17.60
N VAL A 240 -6.41 -78.22 -17.68
CA VAL A 240 -5.33 -77.58 -16.91
C VAL A 240 -5.95 -76.77 -15.79
N THR A 241 -5.61 -77.11 -14.55
CA THR A 241 -6.01 -76.36 -13.36
C THR A 241 -4.86 -75.48 -12.93
N ILE A 242 -5.06 -74.16 -13.06
CA ILE A 242 -4.10 -73.17 -12.58
C ILE A 242 -4.59 -72.68 -11.23
N LYS A 243 -3.77 -72.85 -10.19
CA LYS A 243 -4.01 -72.28 -8.87
C LYS A 243 -3.12 -71.07 -8.68
N ILE A 244 -3.72 -69.88 -8.70
CA ILE A 244 -3.02 -68.62 -8.44
C ILE A 244 -3.26 -68.27 -6.97
N ASN A 245 -2.20 -68.29 -6.17
CA ASN A 245 -2.23 -67.76 -4.80
C ASN A 245 -1.78 -66.31 -4.86
N VAL A 246 -2.72 -65.38 -4.74
CA VAL A 246 -2.40 -63.94 -4.70
C VAL A 246 -2.03 -63.56 -3.27
N PHE A 247 -0.89 -62.90 -3.08
CA PHE A 247 -0.51 -62.34 -1.79
C PHE A 247 -1.36 -61.08 -1.53
N ASN A 248 -2.17 -61.09 -0.46
CA ASN A 248 -2.89 -59.91 -0.01
C ASN A 248 -2.13 -59.25 1.16
N PRO A 249 -1.52 -58.06 0.97
CA PRO A 249 -0.78 -57.38 2.03
C PRO A 249 -1.67 -56.87 3.18
N GLU A 250 -2.99 -56.77 3.03
CA GLU A 250 -3.89 -56.36 4.13
C GLU A 250 -4.01 -57.38 5.27
N ASN A 251 -3.54 -58.62 5.05
CA ASN A 251 -3.49 -59.66 6.11
C ASN A 251 -2.24 -59.58 6.99
N LEU A 252 -1.36 -58.59 6.79
CA LEU A 252 -0.28 -58.28 7.71
C LEU A 252 -0.85 -57.49 8.91
N THR A 253 -1.45 -58.20 9.85
CA THR A 253 -1.58 -57.68 11.21
C THR A 253 -0.16 -57.39 11.72
N PRO A 254 0.16 -56.17 12.18
CA PRO A 254 1.42 -55.95 12.87
C PRO A 254 1.42 -56.84 14.12
N GLN A 255 2.29 -57.86 14.13
CA GLN A 255 2.53 -58.61 15.36
C GLN A 255 3.19 -57.67 16.39
N PRO A 256 2.79 -57.76 17.68
CA PRO A 256 3.31 -56.93 18.75
C PRO A 256 4.80 -57.10 18.99
#